data_AF-B4LSH6-F1
#
_entry.id   AF-B4LSH6-F1
#
_cell.length_a   1.000
_cell.length_b   1.000
_cell.length_c   1.000
_cell.angle_alpha   90.00
_cell.angle_beta   90.00
_cell.angle_gamma   90.00
#
_symmetry.space_group_name_H-M   'P 1'
#
loop_
_entity.id
_entity.type
_entity.pdbx_description
1 polymer ?
#
loop_
_entity_poly.entity_id
_entity_poly.type
_entity_poly.pdbx_seq_one_letter_code
_entity_poly.pdbx_strand_id
1 'polypeptide(L)'
;MSDVLKSSQERSRKRRLLLAQTLGLSSVDELKKVLGNAEDSNNYSGIGGSRQLNASGQRDEEDGGSGGASSSKKTPNEIIYRDSSTFLKGTQSSNPHNDYCQHFVDTGQRPQNFIRDVGLADRFEEYPKLRELIKLKDKLIQDTASAPMYLKADLKTLDVKTLGTKFDVILIEPPLEEYARAAPAVATVGGAPRVFWNWDDILNLDVGEIAEHRSFVFLWCGSSEGLDQGRNCLKKWGFRRCEDICWIRTNINKPGHSKQAIPKSVFQRTKEHCLMGIKGTVRRSSDGDFIHANVDIDLIISEEEEFGSFEKPIEIFHIIEHFCLGRRRLHLFGRDSSIRPGWLTVGPELTNSNFNAELYQTYFAEATATGCTSRIEMLRPKSPPPNSKVLRGRGRGFPRGRGRPR
;
A
#
# COMPACT_ATOMS: atom_id res chain seq x y z
N MET A 1 18.17 -43.19 -18.29
CA MET A 1 18.71 -42.01 -17.57
C MET A 1 19.83 -41.26 -18.33
N SER A 2 20.27 -41.69 -19.52
CA SER A 2 21.37 -41.06 -20.28
C SER A 2 20.97 -39.86 -21.14
N ASP A 3 19.77 -39.86 -21.72
CA ASP A 3 19.42 -38.87 -22.77
C ASP A 3 18.96 -37.52 -22.21
N VAL A 4 18.34 -37.53 -21.03
CA VAL A 4 17.96 -36.31 -20.31
C VAL A 4 19.20 -35.53 -19.88
N LEU A 5 20.25 -36.23 -19.43
CA LEU A 5 21.53 -35.64 -19.04
C LEU A 5 22.27 -35.03 -20.24
N LYS A 6 22.26 -35.73 -21.39
CA LYS A 6 22.81 -35.19 -22.65
C LYS A 6 22.07 -33.93 -23.11
N SER A 7 20.73 -33.92 -23.07
CA SER A 7 19.96 -32.74 -23.48
C SER A 7 20.18 -31.54 -22.55
N SER A 8 20.34 -31.79 -21.24
CA SER A 8 20.64 -30.76 -20.24
C SER A 8 22.03 -30.15 -20.45
N GLN A 9 23.04 -30.98 -20.72
CA GLN A 9 24.39 -30.53 -21.03
C GLN A 9 24.44 -29.72 -22.33
N GLU A 10 23.71 -30.13 -23.37
CA GLU A 10 23.65 -29.40 -24.63
C GLU A 10 22.96 -28.03 -24.49
N ARG A 11 21.86 -27.96 -23.72
CA ARG A 11 21.20 -26.69 -23.38
C ARG A 11 22.12 -25.77 -22.56
N SER A 12 22.84 -26.32 -21.59
CA SER A 12 23.84 -25.58 -20.80
C SER A 12 24.97 -25.02 -21.66
N ARG A 13 25.45 -25.79 -22.64
CA ARG A 13 26.49 -25.36 -23.59
C ARG A 13 26.00 -24.24 -24.51
N LYS A 14 24.81 -24.37 -25.09
CA LYS A 14 24.20 -23.33 -25.94
C LYS A 14 23.96 -22.04 -25.16
N ARG A 15 23.51 -22.13 -23.91
CA ARG A 15 23.30 -20.97 -23.03
C ARG A 15 24.60 -20.23 -22.72
N ARG A 16 25.70 -20.96 -22.48
CA ARG A 16 27.03 -20.38 -22.26
C ARG A 16 27.58 -19.69 -23.51
N LEU A 17 27.41 -20.27 -24.69
CA LEU A 17 27.81 -19.64 -25.96
C LEU A 17 27.06 -18.33 -26.22
N LEU A 18 25.74 -18.33 -26.04
CA LEU A 18 24.93 -17.11 -26.17
C LEU A 18 25.33 -16.05 -25.15
N LEU A 19 25.62 -16.45 -23.91
CA LEU A 19 26.08 -15.51 -22.88
C LEU A 19 27.42 -14.87 -23.24
N ALA A 20 28.37 -15.64 -23.76
CA ALA A 20 29.66 -15.13 -24.22
C ALA A 20 29.48 -14.12 -25.37
N GLN A 21 28.58 -14.41 -26.31
CA GLN A 21 28.27 -13.51 -27.42
C GLN A 21 27.61 -12.20 -26.94
N THR A 22 26.64 -12.27 -26.02
CA THR A 22 25.98 -11.08 -25.44
C THR A 22 26.96 -10.21 -24.67
N LEU A 23 27.98 -10.82 -24.04
CA LEU A 23 29.01 -10.11 -23.28
C LEU A 23 30.22 -9.69 -24.15
N GLY A 24 30.19 -9.95 -25.46
CA GLY A 24 31.25 -9.55 -26.39
C GLY A 24 32.57 -10.31 -26.23
N LEU A 25 32.53 -11.54 -25.68
CA LEU A 25 33.72 -12.34 -25.40
C LEU A 25 34.13 -13.19 -26.59
N SER A 26 35.43 -13.33 -26.82
CA SER A 26 35.99 -14.18 -27.88
C SER A 26 35.80 -15.68 -27.63
N SER A 27 35.64 -16.09 -26.37
CA SER A 27 35.51 -17.50 -26.00
C SER A 27 34.64 -17.72 -24.76
N VAL A 28 34.10 -18.94 -24.63
CA VAL A 28 33.30 -19.36 -23.46
C VAL A 28 34.15 -19.48 -22.19
N ASP A 29 35.46 -19.66 -22.31
CA ASP A 29 36.35 -19.84 -21.16
C ASP A 29 36.59 -18.53 -20.40
N GLU A 30 36.43 -17.39 -21.08
CA GLU A 30 36.50 -16.05 -20.48
C GLU A 30 35.29 -15.74 -19.57
N LEU A 31 34.17 -16.46 -19.71
CA LEU A 31 32.99 -16.29 -18.86
C LEU A 31 33.32 -16.48 -17.38
N LYS A 32 34.23 -17.40 -17.04
CA LYS A 32 34.61 -17.62 -15.63
C LYS A 32 35.29 -16.41 -15.00
N LYS A 33 36.09 -15.67 -15.78
CA LYS A 33 36.79 -14.46 -15.33
C LYS A 33 35.83 -13.28 -15.22
N VAL A 34 34.94 -13.12 -16.19
CA VAL A 34 33.96 -12.01 -16.24
C VAL A 34 32.85 -12.16 -15.20
N LEU A 35 32.42 -13.39 -14.93
CA LEU A 35 31.39 -13.69 -13.92
C LEU A 35 31.96 -13.78 -12.50
N GLY A 36 33.23 -13.43 -12.29
CA GLY A 36 33.84 -13.32 -10.96
C GLY A 36 34.02 -14.63 -10.20
N ASN A 37 34.01 -15.78 -10.88
CA ASN A 37 34.14 -17.11 -10.27
C ASN A 37 35.59 -17.65 -10.27
N ALA A 38 36.59 -16.78 -10.47
CA ALA A 38 37.98 -17.15 -10.33
C ALA A 38 38.41 -16.89 -8.86
N GLU A 39 38.33 -17.92 -8.02
CA GLU A 39 39.04 -17.89 -6.73
C GLU A 39 40.55 -17.99 -6.99
N ASP A 40 41.29 -17.03 -6.44
CA ASP A 40 42.75 -16.97 -6.42
C ASP A 40 43.33 -18.26 -5.83
N SER A 41 43.86 -19.10 -6.72
CA SER A 41 44.59 -20.31 -6.37
C SER A 41 45.81 -20.41 -7.26
N ASN A 42 46.87 -19.68 -6.90
CA ASN A 42 48.25 -20.16 -6.95
C ASN A 42 49.22 -19.07 -6.50
N ASN A 43 49.62 -19.16 -5.22
CA ASN A 43 50.88 -18.62 -4.73
C ASN A 43 51.65 -19.83 -4.19
N TYR A 44 52.61 -20.37 -4.96
CA TYR A 44 53.89 -20.96 -4.48
C TYR A 44 54.68 -21.64 -5.63
N SER A 45 55.96 -21.26 -5.69
CA SER A 45 57.12 -21.95 -6.29
C SER A 45 57.38 -21.88 -7.80
N GLY A 46 58.60 -21.47 -8.17
CA GLY A 46 59.24 -21.92 -9.43
C GLY A 46 60.10 -20.92 -10.22
N ILE A 47 61.22 -20.49 -9.65
CA ILE A 47 62.54 -20.19 -10.26
C ILE A 47 62.65 -20.19 -11.81
N GLY A 48 63.20 -19.08 -12.35
CA GLY A 48 64.21 -19.14 -13.41
C GLY A 48 63.85 -18.48 -14.75
N GLY A 49 64.64 -17.50 -15.19
CA GLY A 49 64.70 -17.12 -16.61
C GLY A 49 64.92 -15.64 -16.90
N SER A 50 66.19 -15.24 -17.00
CA SER A 50 66.69 -13.96 -17.53
C SER A 50 66.15 -13.63 -18.93
N ARG A 51 65.80 -12.35 -19.20
CA ARG A 51 66.46 -11.52 -20.23
C ARG A 51 65.86 -10.10 -20.37
N GLN A 52 66.78 -9.13 -20.35
CA GLN A 52 66.87 -7.88 -21.13
C GLN A 52 65.75 -6.85 -20.97
N LEU A 53 65.97 -5.75 -20.24
CA LEU A 53 66.68 -4.52 -20.69
C LEU A 53 66.25 -4.06 -22.09
N ASN A 54 65.39 -3.04 -22.12
CA ASN A 54 65.66 -1.86 -22.93
C ASN A 54 65.06 -0.62 -22.29
N ALA A 55 65.94 0.35 -22.09
CA ALA A 55 65.67 1.67 -21.57
C ALA A 55 65.42 2.65 -22.73
N SER A 56 64.39 3.47 -22.58
CA SER A 56 64.33 4.87 -23.03
C SER A 56 63.04 5.42 -22.41
N GLY A 57 62.99 6.46 -21.59
CA GLY A 57 63.90 7.59 -21.45
C GLY A 57 63.16 8.83 -21.91
N GLN A 58 62.30 9.38 -21.05
CA GLN A 58 62.01 10.82 -21.02
C GLN A 58 61.42 11.16 -19.65
N ARG A 59 62.19 11.99 -18.93
CA ARG A 59 61.85 12.67 -17.69
C ARG A 59 61.19 13.99 -18.06
N ASP A 60 60.23 14.44 -17.26
CA ASP A 60 60.13 15.83 -16.87
C ASP A 60 59.69 15.90 -15.39
N GLU A 61 60.29 16.87 -14.71
CA GLU A 61 60.45 17.10 -13.27
C GLU A 61 59.18 17.70 -12.60
N GLU A 62 58.82 17.23 -11.41
CA GLU A 62 58.99 17.85 -10.06
C GLU A 62 57.97 18.93 -9.67
N ASP A 63 57.17 18.62 -8.63
CA ASP A 63 57.03 19.37 -7.35
C ASP A 63 56.15 18.49 -6.42
N GLY A 64 56.44 18.13 -5.16
CA GLY A 64 57.24 18.76 -4.12
C GLY A 64 56.32 19.12 -2.93
N GLY A 65 56.14 18.24 -1.94
CA GLY A 65 55.39 18.62 -0.70
C GLY A 65 54.87 17.48 0.18
N SER A 66 55.72 16.97 1.06
CA SER A 66 55.43 15.98 2.10
C SER A 66 54.95 16.58 3.43
N GLY A 67 54.06 15.89 4.16
CA GLY A 67 54.08 15.88 5.63
C GLY A 67 52.73 15.84 6.35
N GLY A 68 52.49 14.77 7.13
CA GLY A 68 51.65 14.83 8.34
C GLY A 68 50.38 13.97 8.36
N ALA A 69 50.52 12.65 8.49
CA ALA A 69 49.42 11.75 8.82
C ALA A 69 49.13 11.78 10.34
N SER A 70 47.88 12.04 10.73
CA SER A 70 47.34 11.67 12.05
C SER A 70 46.07 10.85 11.87
N SER A 71 45.98 9.76 12.63
CA SER A 71 44.98 8.71 12.53
C SER A 71 43.61 9.11 13.09
N SER A 72 42.54 8.85 12.33
CA SER A 72 41.21 8.63 12.91
C SER A 72 40.45 7.56 12.13
N LYS A 73 39.93 6.59 12.89
CA LYS A 73 39.29 5.33 12.49
C LYS A 73 38.17 5.52 11.45
N LYS A 74 38.23 4.76 10.35
CA LYS A 74 37.13 4.65 9.37
C LYS A 74 36.04 3.70 9.90
N THR A 75 34.82 4.23 10.04
CA THR A 75 33.57 3.47 10.11
C THR A 75 33.20 2.96 8.70
N PRO A 76 32.47 1.83 8.56
CA PRO A 76 32.15 1.29 7.23
C PRO A 76 31.01 2.09 6.58
N ASN A 77 31.36 2.79 5.50
CA ASN A 77 30.53 3.22 4.36
C ASN A 77 29.10 3.71 4.63
N GLU A 78 28.97 4.99 4.94
CA GLU A 78 27.80 5.78 4.57
C GLU A 78 27.98 6.23 3.10
N ILE A 79 27.25 5.64 2.16
CA ILE A 79 27.33 6.04 0.74
C ILE A 79 26.40 7.24 0.55
N ILE A 80 26.97 8.44 0.61
CA ILE A 80 26.27 9.68 0.27
C ILE A 80 26.38 9.90 -1.24
N TYR A 81 25.27 9.77 -1.96
CA TYR A 81 25.19 9.99 -3.40
C TYR A 81 25.17 11.50 -3.72
N ARG A 82 26.25 12.01 -4.34
CA ARG A 82 26.37 13.40 -4.78
C ARG A 82 26.05 13.63 -6.25
N ASP A 83 25.97 12.57 -7.06
CA ASP A 83 25.66 12.65 -8.48
C ASP A 83 24.99 11.39 -9.05
N SER A 84 24.63 11.45 -10.32
CA SER A 84 23.92 10.41 -11.08
C SER A 84 24.83 9.30 -11.63
N SER A 85 26.10 9.23 -11.25
CA SER A 85 27.09 8.32 -11.87
C SER A 85 26.76 6.84 -11.66
N THR A 86 26.01 6.49 -10.61
CA THR A 86 25.59 5.11 -10.32
C THR A 86 24.44 4.58 -11.18
N PHE A 87 23.88 5.41 -12.07
CA PHE A 87 22.80 5.02 -12.99
C PHE A 87 23.27 4.58 -14.39
N LEU A 88 24.58 4.51 -14.64
CA LEU A 88 25.13 4.37 -16.00
C LEU A 88 25.45 2.91 -16.44
N LYS A 89 25.17 1.89 -15.64
CA LYS A 89 25.52 0.49 -15.96
C LYS A 89 24.29 -0.42 -16.08
N GLY A 90 23.43 -0.13 -17.04
CA GLY A 90 22.37 -1.06 -17.44
C GLY A 90 21.39 -0.43 -18.41
N THR A 91 21.29 -0.99 -19.62
CA THR A 91 20.45 -0.58 -20.77
C THR A 91 21.04 0.50 -21.70
N GLN A 92 21.23 0.13 -22.98
CA GLN A 92 21.61 1.04 -24.06
C GLN A 92 20.42 1.92 -24.47
N SER A 93 20.04 2.83 -23.61
CA SER A 93 19.30 4.03 -23.96
C SER A 93 20.10 5.19 -23.43
N SER A 94 20.60 6.04 -24.33
CA SER A 94 21.48 7.16 -24.02
C SER A 94 20.84 8.29 -23.21
N ASN A 95 19.69 8.03 -22.56
CA ASN A 95 19.03 8.91 -21.61
C ASN A 95 19.10 8.28 -20.23
N PRO A 96 19.53 9.02 -19.18
CA PRO A 96 19.31 8.59 -17.81
C PRO A 96 17.80 8.47 -17.58
N HIS A 97 17.31 7.24 -17.47
CA HIS A 97 15.92 6.98 -17.15
C HIS A 97 15.81 6.76 -15.64
N ASN A 98 15.07 7.64 -14.96
CA ASN A 98 14.65 7.44 -13.57
C ASN A 98 13.55 6.35 -13.52
N ASP A 99 13.90 5.13 -13.92
CA ASP A 99 13.01 3.98 -13.91
C ASP A 99 13.11 3.27 -12.56
N TYR A 100 12.14 3.53 -11.69
CA TYR A 100 12.09 2.90 -10.37
C TYR A 100 11.77 1.39 -10.41
N CYS A 101 11.18 0.88 -11.51
CA CYS A 101 11.00 -0.56 -11.69
C CYS A 101 12.36 -1.23 -11.90
N GLN A 102 13.19 -0.66 -12.78
CA GLN A 102 14.56 -1.13 -12.99
C GLN A 102 15.41 -0.93 -11.72
N HIS A 103 15.27 0.22 -11.06
CA HIS A 103 15.95 0.48 -9.79
C HIS A 103 15.58 -0.54 -8.70
N PHE A 104 14.32 -0.98 -8.63
CA PHE A 104 13.90 -2.05 -7.73
C PHE A 104 14.55 -3.38 -8.09
N VAL A 105 14.65 -3.72 -9.37
CA VAL A 105 15.36 -4.93 -9.83
C VAL A 105 16.84 -4.89 -9.43
N ASP A 106 17.48 -3.74 -9.52
CA ASP A 106 18.92 -3.59 -9.28
C ASP A 106 19.28 -3.48 -7.79
N THR A 107 18.41 -2.86 -6.97
CA THR A 107 18.74 -2.47 -5.59
C THR A 107 17.84 -3.12 -4.53
N GLY A 108 16.69 -3.66 -4.93
CA GLY A 108 15.65 -4.13 -4.01
C GLY A 108 14.87 -3.01 -3.30
N GLN A 109 15.15 -1.73 -3.58
CA GLN A 109 14.36 -0.60 -3.06
C GLN A 109 13.07 -0.45 -3.85
N ARG A 110 11.92 -0.55 -3.18
CA ARG A 110 10.62 -0.48 -3.85
C ARG A 110 10.39 0.90 -4.46
N PRO A 111 9.67 1.00 -5.60
CA PRO A 111 9.38 2.29 -6.23
C PRO A 111 8.69 3.30 -5.30
N GLN A 112 7.81 2.81 -4.43
CA GLN A 112 7.11 3.64 -3.45
C GLN A 112 8.02 4.30 -2.41
N ASN A 113 9.26 3.83 -2.21
CA ASN A 113 10.22 4.45 -1.29
C ASN A 113 10.58 5.88 -1.72
N PHE A 114 10.38 6.21 -2.98
CA PHE A 114 10.71 7.50 -3.57
C PHE A 114 9.52 8.48 -3.61
N ILE A 115 8.36 8.08 -3.09
CA ILE A 115 7.22 8.98 -2.91
C ILE A 115 7.49 9.84 -1.67
N ARG A 116 7.42 11.16 -1.84
CA ARG A 116 7.68 12.13 -0.78
C ARG A 116 6.40 12.55 -0.07
N ASP A 117 6.56 13.11 1.12
CA ASP A 117 5.50 13.78 1.89
C ASP A 117 4.27 12.89 2.15
N VAL A 118 4.51 11.61 2.42
CA VAL A 118 3.46 10.60 2.67
C VAL A 118 2.98 10.58 4.13
N GLY A 119 3.75 11.15 5.06
CA GLY A 119 3.44 11.17 6.49
C GLY A 119 2.13 11.90 6.81
N LEU A 120 1.40 11.44 7.82
CA LEU A 120 0.16 12.09 8.27
C LEU A 120 0.39 13.54 8.74
N ALA A 121 1.53 13.81 9.39
CA ALA A 121 1.86 15.14 9.90
C ALA A 121 2.39 16.09 8.81
N ASP A 122 3.19 15.56 7.89
CA ASP A 122 4.05 16.37 7.03
C ASP A 122 3.36 16.71 5.68
N ARG A 123 2.41 15.89 5.23
CA ARG A 123 1.77 16.00 3.90
C ARG A 123 1.09 17.35 3.60
N PHE A 124 0.74 18.12 4.63
CA PHE A 124 0.10 19.44 4.48
C PHE A 124 0.89 20.58 5.13
N GLU A 125 2.17 20.36 5.47
CA GLU A 125 3.01 21.37 6.12
C GLU A 125 3.07 22.68 5.31
N GLU A 126 3.23 22.56 3.99
CA GLU A 126 3.29 23.68 3.05
C GLU A 126 1.91 24.25 2.66
N TYR A 127 0.81 23.62 3.10
CA TYR A 127 -0.55 23.96 2.68
C TYR A 127 -1.46 24.30 3.89
N PRO A 128 -1.35 25.52 4.46
CA PRO A 128 -2.04 25.90 5.70
C PRO A 128 -3.56 25.68 5.69
N LYS A 129 -4.23 25.92 4.55
CA LYS A 129 -5.69 25.74 4.41
C LYS A 129 -6.09 24.26 4.40
N LEU A 130 -5.29 23.38 3.79
CA LEU A 130 -5.55 21.93 3.80
C LEU A 130 -5.32 21.39 5.21
N ARG A 131 -4.22 21.80 5.85
CA ARG A 131 -3.93 21.46 7.24
C ARG A 131 -5.03 21.93 8.20
N GLU A 132 -5.55 23.14 7.99
CA GLU A 132 -6.66 23.68 8.77
C GLU A 132 -7.94 22.85 8.59
N LEU A 133 -8.28 22.46 7.36
CA LEU A 133 -9.45 21.62 7.09
C LEU A 133 -9.38 20.30 7.86
N ILE A 134 -8.25 19.58 7.77
CA ILE A 134 -8.05 18.30 8.45
C ILE A 134 -8.13 18.48 9.96
N LYS A 135 -7.38 19.46 10.52
CA LYS A 135 -7.39 19.76 11.96
C LYS A 135 -8.81 20.06 12.48
N LEU A 136 -9.60 20.82 11.74
CA LEU A 136 -10.98 21.15 12.15
C LEU A 136 -11.90 19.93 12.08
N LYS A 137 -11.71 19.05 11.08
CA LYS A 137 -12.48 17.80 10.97
C LYS A 137 -12.10 16.83 12.08
N ASP A 138 -10.82 16.62 12.35
CA ASP A 138 -10.32 15.79 13.46
C ASP A 138 -10.90 16.27 14.79
N LYS A 139 -10.86 17.57 15.04
CA LYS A 139 -11.45 18.16 16.23
C LYS A 139 -12.95 17.89 16.33
N LEU A 140 -13.70 18.08 15.24
CA LEU A 140 -15.14 17.79 15.22
C LEU A 140 -15.44 16.32 15.48
N ILE A 141 -14.65 15.41 14.90
CA ILE A 141 -14.77 13.96 15.11
C ILE A 141 -14.51 13.62 16.58
N GLN A 142 -13.45 14.18 17.17
CA GLN A 142 -13.10 13.97 18.57
C GLN A 142 -14.18 14.51 19.53
N ASP A 143 -14.67 15.72 19.28
CA ASP A 143 -15.69 16.38 20.11
C ASP A 143 -17.05 15.64 20.07
N THR A 144 -17.32 14.89 19.00
CA THR A 144 -18.59 14.17 18.79
C THR A 144 -18.48 12.64 18.92
N ALA A 145 -17.29 12.13 19.23
CA ALA A 145 -17.02 10.70 19.37
C ALA A 145 -17.74 10.12 20.59
N SER A 146 -18.37 8.96 20.43
CA SER A 146 -18.81 8.17 21.60
C SER A 146 -17.60 7.64 22.36
N ALA A 147 -17.78 7.28 23.63
CA ALA A 147 -16.77 6.51 24.34
C ALA A 147 -16.46 5.21 23.57
N PRO A 148 -15.20 4.74 23.59
CA PRO A 148 -14.84 3.48 22.94
C PRO A 148 -15.64 2.32 23.56
N MET A 149 -16.34 1.58 22.71
CA MET A 149 -17.05 0.37 23.12
C MET A 149 -16.48 -0.83 22.39
N TYR A 150 -16.44 -1.97 23.06
CA TYR A 150 -15.88 -3.18 22.51
C TYR A 150 -16.55 -4.43 23.09
N LEU A 151 -16.65 -5.45 22.25
CA LEU A 151 -17.30 -6.72 22.54
C LEU A 151 -16.43 -7.87 22.05
N LYS A 152 -15.88 -8.64 23.00
CA LYS A 152 -15.28 -9.93 22.70
C LYS A 152 -16.36 -10.91 22.26
N ALA A 153 -16.32 -11.34 21.00
CA ALA A 153 -17.27 -12.29 20.45
C ALA A 153 -16.65 -13.12 19.31
N ASP A 154 -17.05 -14.38 19.21
CA ASP A 154 -16.76 -15.20 18.03
C ASP A 154 -17.78 -14.85 16.91
N LEU A 155 -17.28 -14.24 15.85
CA LEU A 155 -18.09 -13.81 14.72
C LEU A 155 -18.72 -14.98 13.93
N LYS A 156 -18.28 -16.23 14.13
CA LYS A 156 -18.94 -17.40 13.53
C LYS A 156 -20.29 -17.73 14.18
N THR A 157 -20.46 -17.34 15.44
CA THR A 157 -21.63 -17.70 16.27
C THR A 157 -22.43 -16.49 16.75
N LEU A 158 -21.85 -15.29 16.64
CA LEU A 158 -22.52 -14.05 17.00
C LEU A 158 -23.72 -13.79 16.10
N ASP A 159 -24.91 -13.72 16.70
CA ASP A 159 -26.05 -13.07 16.05
C ASP A 159 -25.81 -11.55 16.04
N VAL A 160 -25.44 -11.02 14.88
CA VAL A 160 -25.13 -9.59 14.69
C VAL A 160 -26.32 -8.67 15.03
N LYS A 161 -27.55 -9.19 15.08
CA LYS A 161 -28.73 -8.41 15.47
C LYS A 161 -28.72 -8.02 16.95
N THR A 162 -27.97 -8.75 17.78
CA THR A 162 -27.79 -8.45 19.20
C THR A 162 -27.04 -7.13 19.44
N LEU A 163 -26.37 -6.58 18.42
CA LEU A 163 -25.77 -5.24 18.49
C LEU A 163 -26.83 -4.12 18.62
N GLY A 164 -28.11 -4.41 18.34
CA GLY A 164 -29.24 -3.54 18.69
C GLY A 164 -29.38 -2.26 17.85
N THR A 165 -28.50 -2.01 16.88
CA THR A 165 -28.58 -0.86 15.99
C THR A 165 -28.00 -1.14 14.62
N LYS A 166 -28.27 -0.24 13.67
CA LYS A 166 -27.67 -0.25 12.34
C LYS A 166 -26.51 0.74 12.27
N PHE A 167 -25.54 0.43 11.42
CA PHE A 167 -24.29 1.19 11.31
C PHE A 167 -24.21 2.00 10.03
N ASP A 168 -23.69 3.22 10.16
CA ASP A 168 -23.43 4.13 9.05
C ASP A 168 -22.15 3.71 8.31
N VAL A 169 -21.18 3.19 9.05
CA VAL A 169 -19.93 2.64 8.52
C VAL A 169 -19.54 1.33 9.20
N ILE A 170 -19.10 0.36 8.40
CA ILE A 170 -18.57 -0.92 8.87
C ILE A 170 -17.17 -1.14 8.29
N LEU A 171 -16.16 -1.24 9.15
CA LEU A 171 -14.81 -1.69 8.82
C LEU A 171 -14.69 -3.18 9.14
N ILE A 172 -14.19 -3.98 8.21
CA ILE A 172 -14.06 -5.43 8.34
C ILE A 172 -12.63 -5.84 8.03
N GLU A 173 -11.96 -6.45 9.01
CA GLU A 173 -10.57 -6.88 8.91
C GLU A 173 -10.41 -8.38 9.20
N PRO A 174 -10.97 -9.26 8.35
CA PRO A 174 -10.97 -10.69 8.64
C PRO A 174 -9.53 -11.24 8.66
N PRO A 175 -9.20 -12.18 9.57
CA PRO A 175 -7.87 -12.78 9.64
C PRO A 175 -7.69 -13.76 8.47
N LEU A 176 -7.21 -13.25 7.33
CA LEU A 176 -6.95 -14.05 6.13
C LEU A 176 -5.70 -14.92 6.31
N GLU A 177 -5.75 -16.14 5.78
CA GLU A 177 -4.61 -17.06 5.81
C GLU A 177 -3.37 -16.48 5.11
N GLU A 178 -3.55 -15.63 4.09
CA GLU A 178 -2.42 -15.00 3.39
C GLU A 178 -1.57 -14.11 4.29
N TYR A 179 -2.14 -13.52 5.34
CA TYR A 179 -1.41 -12.70 6.30
C TYR A 179 -0.42 -13.53 7.12
N ALA A 180 -0.78 -14.78 7.46
CA ALA A 180 0.11 -15.69 8.18
C ALA A 180 1.23 -16.25 7.30
N ARG A 181 0.99 -16.38 6.00
CA ARG A 181 2.06 -16.74 5.04
C ARG A 181 3.11 -15.63 4.95
N ALA A 182 2.68 -14.38 5.00
CA ALA A 182 3.57 -13.22 5.01
C ALA A 182 4.37 -13.13 6.33
N ALA A 183 3.71 -13.40 7.47
CA ALA A 183 4.32 -13.34 8.80
C ALA A 183 3.99 -14.60 9.64
N PRO A 184 4.86 -15.65 9.60
CA PRO A 184 4.63 -16.92 10.31
C PRO A 184 4.50 -16.77 11.84
N ALA A 185 5.12 -15.74 12.42
CA ALA A 185 5.03 -15.42 13.84
C ALA A 185 3.60 -15.14 14.33
N VAL A 186 2.67 -14.90 13.40
CA VAL A 186 1.28 -14.54 13.70
C VAL A 186 0.30 -15.69 13.49
N ALA A 187 0.82 -16.87 13.13
CA ALA A 187 0.06 -18.10 13.14
C ALA A 187 -0.44 -18.46 14.56
N THR A 188 0.09 -17.83 15.61
CA THR A 188 -0.32 -18.02 17.00
C THR A 188 -0.75 -16.72 17.68
N VAL A 189 -1.69 -16.83 18.63
CA VAL A 189 -2.15 -15.76 19.53
C VAL A 189 -2.22 -16.35 20.93
N GLY A 190 -1.51 -15.75 21.89
CA GLY A 190 -1.52 -16.23 23.29
C GLY A 190 -1.05 -17.68 23.46
N GLY A 191 -0.18 -18.17 22.56
CA GLY A 191 0.32 -19.55 22.58
C GLY A 191 -0.58 -20.59 21.88
N ALA A 192 -1.75 -20.19 21.36
CA ALA A 192 -2.65 -21.05 20.60
C ALA A 192 -2.65 -20.69 19.11
N PRO A 193 -2.95 -21.63 18.18
CA PRO A 193 -3.10 -21.33 16.77
C PRO A 193 -4.23 -20.30 16.53
N ARG A 194 -3.96 -19.29 15.71
CA ARG A 194 -4.96 -18.30 15.28
C ARG A 194 -6.00 -18.98 14.38
N VAL A 195 -7.27 -18.61 14.56
CA VAL A 195 -8.35 -19.06 13.68
C VAL A 195 -8.43 -18.14 12.47
N PHE A 196 -8.04 -18.66 11.31
CA PHE A 196 -8.15 -17.95 10.03
C PHE A 196 -9.55 -18.10 9.43
N TRP A 197 -9.94 -17.10 8.64
CA TRP A 197 -11.21 -17.06 7.94
C TRP A 197 -10.98 -17.24 6.44
N ASN A 198 -11.73 -18.17 5.85
CA ASN A 198 -11.82 -18.30 4.40
C ASN A 198 -12.89 -17.36 3.84
N TRP A 199 -12.91 -17.18 2.52
CA TRP A 199 -13.84 -16.28 1.87
C TRP A 199 -15.31 -16.72 1.94
N ASP A 200 -15.60 -18.01 2.08
CA ASP A 200 -16.97 -18.51 2.24
C ASP A 200 -17.53 -18.14 3.63
N ASP A 201 -16.72 -18.28 4.68
CA ASP A 201 -17.04 -17.85 6.04
C ASP A 201 -17.29 -16.33 6.07
N ILE A 202 -16.41 -15.55 5.45
CA ILE A 202 -16.55 -14.09 5.36
C ILE A 202 -17.83 -13.74 4.61
N LEU A 203 -18.06 -14.35 3.44
CA LEU A 203 -19.26 -14.13 2.63
C LEU A 203 -20.55 -14.41 3.41
N ASN A 204 -20.53 -15.34 4.37
CA ASN A 204 -21.67 -15.72 5.20
C ASN A 204 -21.94 -14.80 6.40
N LEU A 205 -21.13 -13.77 6.63
CA LEU A 205 -21.45 -12.74 7.62
C LEU A 205 -22.71 -11.96 7.21
N ASP A 206 -23.59 -11.71 8.17
CA ASP A 206 -24.85 -10.97 7.96
C ASP A 206 -24.66 -9.43 8.01
N VAL A 207 -23.58 -8.93 7.39
CA VAL A 207 -23.26 -7.49 7.31
C VAL A 207 -24.42 -6.69 6.70
N GLY A 208 -25.15 -7.31 5.78
CA GLY A 208 -26.29 -6.69 5.12
C GLY A 208 -27.42 -6.27 6.06
N GLU A 209 -27.64 -7.02 7.14
CA GLU A 209 -28.72 -6.84 8.11
C GLU A 209 -28.46 -5.67 9.09
N ILE A 210 -27.19 -5.50 9.48
CA ILE A 210 -26.74 -4.46 10.41
C ILE A 210 -26.32 -3.16 9.73
N ALA A 211 -26.21 -3.14 8.40
CA ALA A 211 -25.92 -1.93 7.65
C ALA A 211 -27.14 -1.02 7.55
N GLU A 212 -26.95 0.28 7.76
CA GLU A 212 -28.00 1.28 7.53
C GLU A 212 -28.34 1.40 6.04
N HIS A 213 -29.55 1.90 5.72
CA HIS A 213 -29.98 2.06 4.33
C HIS A 213 -29.03 2.95 3.49
N ARG A 214 -28.51 4.04 4.08
CA ARG A 214 -27.39 4.82 3.51
C ARG A 214 -26.17 4.53 4.38
N SER A 215 -25.23 3.74 3.87
CA SER A 215 -24.06 3.32 4.63
C SER A 215 -22.90 2.92 3.73
N PHE A 216 -21.73 2.76 4.36
CA PHE A 216 -20.50 2.35 3.72
C PHE A 216 -19.88 1.15 4.42
N VAL A 217 -19.19 0.32 3.64
CA VAL A 217 -18.38 -0.79 4.16
C VAL A 217 -16.96 -0.66 3.62
N PHE A 218 -15.99 -0.96 4.47
CA PHE A 218 -14.57 -0.97 4.17
C PHE A 218 -14.05 -2.37 4.49
N LEU A 219 -13.67 -3.13 3.47
CA LEU A 219 -13.28 -4.53 3.61
C LEU A 219 -11.81 -4.71 3.21
N TRP A 220 -10.98 -5.11 4.18
CA TRP A 220 -9.61 -5.52 3.88
C TRP A 220 -9.61 -6.87 3.14
N CYS A 221 -9.09 -6.84 1.92
CA CYS A 221 -9.12 -7.94 0.96
C CYS A 221 -7.74 -8.57 0.73
N GLY A 222 -6.72 -8.10 1.44
CA GLY A 222 -5.35 -8.52 1.20
C GLY A 222 -4.87 -8.15 -0.20
N SER A 223 -4.13 -9.04 -0.86
CA SER A 223 -3.44 -8.77 -2.13
C SER A 223 -3.69 -9.81 -3.23
N SER A 224 -4.50 -10.84 -2.95
CA SER A 224 -4.67 -12.02 -3.78
C SER A 224 -6.10 -12.17 -4.33
N GLU A 225 -6.65 -13.39 -4.26
CA GLU A 225 -8.04 -13.74 -4.57
C GLU A 225 -9.08 -12.90 -3.82
N GLY A 226 -8.69 -12.27 -2.71
CA GLY A 226 -9.58 -11.44 -1.92
C GLY A 226 -10.10 -10.21 -2.64
N LEU A 227 -9.43 -9.77 -3.71
CA LEU A 227 -9.97 -8.75 -4.60
C LEU A 227 -11.26 -9.20 -5.28
N ASP A 228 -11.30 -10.42 -5.82
CA ASP A 228 -12.47 -10.94 -6.50
C ASP A 228 -13.53 -11.39 -5.49
N GLN A 229 -13.11 -12.10 -4.45
CA GLN A 229 -14.03 -12.60 -3.42
C GLN A 229 -14.62 -11.47 -2.56
N GLY A 230 -13.85 -10.44 -2.25
CA GLY A 230 -14.34 -9.24 -1.59
C GLY A 230 -15.45 -8.55 -2.39
N ARG A 231 -15.33 -8.49 -3.72
CA ARG A 231 -16.40 -7.95 -4.60
C ARG A 231 -17.67 -8.81 -4.52
N ASN A 232 -17.54 -10.13 -4.42
CA ASN A 232 -18.67 -11.03 -4.20
C ASN A 232 -19.33 -10.79 -2.84
N CYS A 233 -18.54 -10.58 -1.79
CA CYS A 233 -19.02 -10.22 -0.45
C CYS A 233 -19.83 -8.92 -0.48
N LEU A 234 -19.27 -7.85 -1.05
CA LEU A 234 -19.98 -6.57 -1.20
C LEU A 234 -21.33 -6.75 -1.92
N LYS A 235 -21.36 -7.50 -3.02
CA LYS A 235 -22.58 -7.78 -3.77
C LYS A 235 -23.62 -8.52 -2.91
N LYS A 236 -23.22 -9.58 -2.19
CA LYS A 236 -24.14 -10.35 -1.33
C LYS A 236 -24.71 -9.50 -0.21
N TRP A 237 -23.90 -8.65 0.41
CA TRP A 237 -24.33 -7.76 1.49
C TRP A 237 -25.15 -6.54 1.01
N GLY A 238 -25.34 -6.38 -0.30
CA GLY A 238 -26.14 -5.29 -0.89
C GLY A 238 -25.38 -3.97 -1.08
N PHE A 239 -24.05 -4.03 -1.17
CA PHE A 239 -23.18 -2.88 -1.45
C PHE A 239 -22.70 -2.90 -2.90
N ARG A 240 -22.53 -1.71 -3.48
CA ARG A 240 -21.84 -1.52 -4.76
C ARG A 240 -20.42 -1.07 -4.47
N ARG A 241 -19.40 -1.72 -5.03
CA ARG A 241 -18.01 -1.23 -4.90
C ARG A 241 -17.90 0.16 -5.52
N CYS A 242 -17.45 1.15 -4.75
CA CYS A 242 -17.25 2.52 -5.20
C CYS A 242 -15.77 2.91 -5.29
N GLU A 243 -14.94 2.55 -4.31
CA GLU A 243 -13.49 2.88 -4.30
C GLU A 243 -12.64 1.63 -3.95
N ASP A 244 -11.32 1.73 -4.15
CA ASP A 244 -10.33 0.69 -3.83
C ASP A 244 -9.12 1.37 -3.18
N ILE A 245 -9.07 1.40 -1.85
CA ILE A 245 -8.00 2.05 -1.10
C ILE A 245 -6.80 1.11 -1.05
N CYS A 246 -5.68 1.51 -1.63
CA CYS A 246 -4.46 0.71 -1.62
C CYS A 246 -3.54 1.12 -0.48
N TRP A 247 -3.24 0.16 0.41
CA TRP A 247 -2.14 0.30 1.35
C TRP A 247 -0.85 -0.21 0.72
N ILE A 248 0.02 0.72 0.37
CA ILE A 248 1.31 0.47 -0.28
C ILE A 248 2.40 0.46 0.79
N ARG A 249 3.18 -0.62 0.83
CA ARG A 249 4.22 -0.82 1.85
C ARG A 249 5.59 -0.47 1.29
N THR A 250 6.26 0.52 1.86
CA THR A 250 7.67 0.82 1.56
C THR A 250 8.59 -0.20 2.23
N ASN A 251 9.85 -0.25 1.80
CA ASN A 251 10.90 -1.05 2.44
C ASN A 251 12.18 -0.23 2.62
N ILE A 252 12.03 1.04 3.03
CA ILE A 252 13.13 2.00 3.21
C ILE A 252 14.14 1.45 4.22
N ASN A 253 13.66 0.85 5.30
CA ASN A 253 14.50 0.35 6.40
C ASN A 253 15.18 -0.97 6.07
N LYS A 254 14.55 -1.81 5.23
CA LYS A 254 15.03 -3.14 4.86
C LYS A 254 14.88 -3.39 3.34
N PRO A 255 15.69 -2.74 2.50
CA PRO A 255 15.67 -2.98 1.05
C PRO A 255 15.93 -4.44 0.71
N GLY A 256 15.25 -4.95 -0.31
CA GLY A 256 15.42 -6.32 -0.77
C GLY A 256 14.21 -6.89 -1.50
N HIS A 257 14.45 -8.00 -2.18
CA HIS A 257 13.41 -8.78 -2.83
C HIS A 257 12.76 -9.74 -1.83
N SER A 258 11.43 -9.86 -1.90
CA SER A 258 10.72 -10.85 -1.10
C SER A 258 11.13 -12.25 -1.56
N LYS A 259 11.52 -13.09 -0.60
CA LYS A 259 11.87 -14.49 -0.85
C LYS A 259 10.63 -15.40 -0.90
N GLN A 260 9.46 -14.88 -0.56
CA GLN A 260 8.22 -15.65 -0.52
C GLN A 260 7.56 -15.65 -1.89
N ALA A 261 7.65 -16.79 -2.59
CA ALA A 261 6.90 -17.02 -3.81
C ALA A 261 5.41 -17.23 -3.45
N ILE A 262 4.57 -16.26 -3.80
CA ILE A 262 3.11 -16.41 -3.66
C ILE A 262 2.62 -17.22 -4.88
N PRO A 263 1.97 -18.39 -4.67
CA PRO A 263 1.43 -19.17 -5.78
C PRO A 263 0.53 -18.34 -6.68
N LYS A 264 0.64 -18.53 -8.00
CA LYS A 264 -0.09 -17.80 -9.05
C LYS A 264 0.25 -16.29 -9.17
N SER A 265 1.22 -15.77 -8.42
CA SER A 265 1.68 -14.39 -8.59
C SER A 265 2.76 -14.28 -9.66
N VAL A 266 2.64 -13.28 -10.53
CA VAL A 266 3.67 -12.93 -11.54
C VAL A 266 4.66 -11.90 -10.99
N PHE A 267 4.17 -10.97 -10.16
CA PHE A 267 4.97 -9.91 -9.56
C PHE A 267 5.06 -10.06 -8.03
N GLN A 268 6.07 -9.45 -7.43
CA GLN A 268 6.13 -9.31 -5.98
C GLN A 268 4.99 -8.39 -5.52
N ARG A 269 4.17 -8.87 -4.59
CA ARG A 269 3.06 -8.08 -4.02
C ARG A 269 3.59 -7.24 -2.87
N THR A 270 3.43 -5.92 -2.98
CA THR A 270 3.93 -4.93 -2.02
C THR A 270 2.82 -4.01 -1.50
N LYS A 271 1.56 -4.41 -1.70
CA LYS A 271 0.39 -3.66 -1.26
C LYS A 271 -0.78 -4.56 -0.88
N GLU A 272 -1.67 -4.04 -0.06
CA GLU A 272 -2.97 -4.63 0.28
C GLU A 272 -4.10 -3.68 -0.16
N HIS A 273 -5.29 -4.23 -0.31
CA HIS A 273 -6.47 -3.51 -0.79
C HIS A 273 -7.55 -3.47 0.28
N CYS A 274 -8.13 -2.30 0.49
CA CYS A 274 -9.35 -2.09 1.26
C CYS A 274 -10.46 -1.65 0.31
N LEU A 275 -11.37 -2.57 -0.04
CA LEU A 275 -12.47 -2.25 -0.93
C LEU A 275 -13.53 -1.45 -0.20
N MET A 276 -13.96 -0.35 -0.80
CA MET A 276 -15.04 0.49 -0.29
C MET A 276 -16.34 0.17 -1.03
N GLY A 277 -17.40 -0.14 -0.27
CA GLY A 277 -18.74 -0.38 -0.77
C GLY A 277 -19.73 0.69 -0.31
N ILE A 278 -20.68 1.05 -1.18
CA ILE A 278 -21.80 1.95 -0.87
C ILE A 278 -23.14 1.20 -0.93
N LYS A 279 -23.97 1.38 0.10
CA LYS A 279 -25.37 0.93 0.15
C LYS A 279 -26.31 2.14 0.11
N GLY A 280 -27.45 1.97 -0.56
CA GLY A 280 -28.43 3.04 -0.76
C GLY A 280 -28.03 4.06 -1.82
N THR A 281 -28.65 5.24 -1.76
CA THR A 281 -28.36 6.38 -2.66
C THR A 281 -27.74 7.50 -1.86
N VAL A 282 -26.53 7.91 -2.24
CA VAL A 282 -25.82 9.06 -1.67
C VAL A 282 -25.31 9.94 -2.80
N ARG A 283 -25.56 11.24 -2.73
CA ARG A 283 -25.20 12.23 -3.76
C ARG A 283 -24.32 13.31 -3.17
N ARG A 284 -23.08 13.45 -3.67
CA ARG A 284 -22.09 14.43 -3.18
C ARG A 284 -22.59 15.89 -3.19
N SER A 285 -23.50 16.22 -4.10
CA SER A 285 -24.03 17.59 -4.26
C SER A 285 -25.12 17.96 -3.24
N SER A 286 -25.90 16.99 -2.76
CA SER A 286 -27.03 17.23 -1.86
C SER A 286 -26.79 16.71 -0.45
N ASP A 287 -26.03 15.63 -0.30
CA ASP A 287 -25.92 14.88 0.94
C ASP A 287 -24.63 15.25 1.69
N GLY A 288 -24.31 16.54 1.73
CA GLY A 288 -23.14 17.09 2.43
C GLY A 288 -23.26 16.98 3.96
N ASP A 289 -24.46 16.76 4.46
CA ASP A 289 -24.79 16.41 5.85
C ASP A 289 -24.37 14.97 6.23
N PHE A 290 -24.12 14.12 5.22
CA PHE A 290 -23.74 12.72 5.44
C PHE A 290 -22.31 12.40 4.98
N ILE A 291 -21.83 13.02 3.89
CA ILE A 291 -20.49 12.77 3.36
C ILE A 291 -19.70 14.03 3.01
N HIS A 292 -18.41 14.02 3.33
CA HIS A 292 -17.43 14.96 2.78
C HIS A 292 -16.50 14.21 1.82
N ALA A 293 -16.93 14.08 0.57
CA ALA A 293 -16.13 13.44 -0.47
C ALA A 293 -14.87 14.25 -0.82
N ASN A 294 -13.85 13.56 -1.34
CA ASN A 294 -12.64 14.15 -1.89
C ASN A 294 -11.76 14.90 -0.87
N VAL A 295 -11.92 14.63 0.43
CA VAL A 295 -11.02 15.14 1.49
C VAL A 295 -9.70 14.36 1.49
N ASP A 296 -9.78 13.03 1.42
CA ASP A 296 -8.63 12.13 1.38
C ASP A 296 -8.53 11.43 0.02
N ILE A 297 -7.34 10.89 -0.25
CA ILE A 297 -7.03 10.06 -1.43
C ILE A 297 -7.19 8.56 -1.11
N ASP A 298 -7.15 7.72 -2.13
CA ASP A 298 -7.30 6.25 -2.06
C ASP A 298 -5.97 5.51 -1.85
N LEU A 299 -4.96 6.18 -1.31
CA LEU A 299 -3.64 5.60 -1.04
C LEU A 299 -3.24 5.83 0.42
N ILE A 300 -2.77 4.76 1.05
CA ILE A 300 -2.05 4.82 2.33
C ILE A 300 -0.65 4.30 2.06
N ILE A 301 0.38 5.07 2.44
CA ILE A 301 1.77 4.67 2.25
C ILE A 301 2.44 4.65 3.62
N SER A 302 2.92 3.48 4.02
CA SER A 302 3.68 3.32 5.25
C SER A 302 4.79 2.30 5.08
N GLU A 303 5.75 2.32 5.99
CA GLU A 303 6.78 1.29 6.03
C GLU A 303 6.19 -0.08 6.35
N GLU A 304 6.74 -1.12 5.72
CA GLU A 304 6.43 -2.49 6.08
C GLU A 304 6.91 -2.77 7.51
N GLU A 305 5.96 -3.13 8.38
CA GLU A 305 6.25 -3.45 9.77
C GLU A 305 7.09 -4.73 9.89
N GLU A 306 7.71 -4.93 11.04
CA GLU A 306 8.54 -6.11 11.29
C GLU A 306 7.73 -7.41 11.17
N PHE A 307 8.43 -8.51 10.83
CA PHE A 307 7.84 -9.85 10.73
C PHE A 307 7.05 -10.19 12.00
N GLY A 308 5.71 -10.09 11.96
CA GLY A 308 4.88 -10.40 13.11
C GLY A 308 3.70 -9.46 13.38
N SER A 309 3.51 -8.37 12.61
CA SER A 309 2.35 -7.51 12.80
C SER A 309 1.25 -7.76 11.75
N PHE A 310 0.00 -7.84 12.23
CA PHE A 310 -1.22 -7.91 11.41
C PHE A 310 -1.95 -6.56 11.36
N GLU A 311 -1.43 -5.56 12.07
CA GLU A 311 -2.08 -4.27 12.20
C GLU A 311 -2.16 -3.58 10.84
N LYS A 312 -3.34 -3.02 10.56
CA LYS A 312 -3.58 -2.17 9.40
C LYS A 312 -3.25 -0.74 9.77
N PRO A 313 -2.84 0.09 8.80
CA PRO A 313 -2.43 1.45 9.09
C PRO A 313 -3.60 2.25 9.68
N ILE A 314 -3.35 2.92 10.80
CA ILE A 314 -4.36 3.72 11.53
C ILE A 314 -5.03 4.78 10.65
N GLU A 315 -4.36 5.21 9.59
CA GLU A 315 -4.88 6.15 8.59
C GLU A 315 -6.21 5.71 7.96
N ILE A 316 -6.51 4.41 7.91
CA ILE A 316 -7.82 3.94 7.42
C ILE A 316 -8.98 4.50 8.26
N PHE A 317 -8.80 4.65 9.57
CA PHE A 317 -9.81 5.27 10.44
C PHE A 317 -10.01 6.74 10.08
N HIS A 318 -8.93 7.47 9.81
CA HIS A 318 -9.00 8.89 9.45
C HIS A 318 -9.74 9.08 8.12
N ILE A 319 -9.40 8.29 7.09
CA ILE A 319 -10.10 8.34 5.79
C ILE A 319 -11.61 8.10 5.99
N ILE A 320 -11.97 7.09 6.79
CA ILE A 320 -13.37 6.75 7.05
C ILE A 320 -14.10 7.89 7.78
N GLU A 321 -13.51 8.42 8.85
CA GLU A 321 -14.12 9.44 9.70
C GLU A 321 -14.20 10.81 8.99
N HIS A 322 -13.21 11.13 8.15
CA HIS A 322 -13.25 12.31 7.32
C HIS A 322 -14.35 12.21 6.26
N PHE A 323 -14.50 11.04 5.64
CA PHE A 323 -15.43 10.80 4.56
C PHE A 323 -16.90 10.78 5.03
N CYS A 324 -17.22 9.96 6.05
CA CYS A 324 -18.60 9.75 6.51
C CYS A 324 -18.86 10.45 7.84
N LEU A 325 -19.87 11.31 7.86
CA LEU A 325 -20.29 12.06 9.05
C LEU A 325 -21.16 11.24 10.00
N GLY A 326 -21.61 10.04 9.59
CA GLY A 326 -22.35 9.12 10.44
C GLY A 326 -21.53 8.67 11.66
N ARG A 327 -22.15 8.65 12.83
CA ARG A 327 -21.49 8.40 14.11
C ARG A 327 -21.51 6.93 14.53
N ARG A 328 -22.37 6.10 13.94
CA ARG A 328 -22.48 4.67 14.26
C ARG A 328 -21.48 3.88 13.43
N ARG A 329 -20.27 3.69 13.99
CA ARG A 329 -19.14 3.04 13.31
C ARG A 329 -18.82 1.70 13.97
N LEU A 330 -18.73 0.64 13.17
CA LEU A 330 -18.44 -0.72 13.62
C LEU A 330 -17.12 -1.20 13.03
N HIS A 331 -16.23 -1.74 13.87
CA HIS A 331 -15.01 -2.42 13.46
C HIS A 331 -15.12 -3.92 13.80
N LEU A 332 -15.35 -4.75 12.78
CA LEU A 332 -15.36 -6.21 12.90
C LEU A 332 -13.95 -6.78 12.76
N PHE A 333 -13.65 -7.79 13.59
CA PHE A 333 -12.33 -8.41 13.76
C PHE A 333 -11.27 -7.51 14.41
N GLY A 334 -11.70 -6.43 15.04
CA GLY A 334 -10.78 -5.57 15.77
C GLY A 334 -10.19 -6.25 17.02
N ARG A 335 -9.04 -5.72 17.43
CA ARG A 335 -8.23 -6.16 18.58
C ARG A 335 -8.09 -5.01 19.59
N ASP A 336 -7.52 -5.30 20.75
CA ASP A 336 -7.28 -4.31 21.82
C ASP A 336 -6.50 -3.08 21.31
N SER A 337 -5.50 -3.31 20.44
CA SER A 337 -4.69 -2.29 19.75
C SER A 337 -5.49 -1.34 18.86
N SER A 338 -6.68 -1.76 18.41
CA SER A 338 -7.53 -1.02 17.47
C SER A 338 -8.77 -0.40 18.13
N ILE A 339 -8.91 -0.48 19.45
CA ILE A 339 -9.99 0.16 20.18
C ILE A 339 -9.86 1.68 20.01
N ARG A 340 -10.92 2.34 19.54
CA ARG A 340 -10.91 3.75 19.18
C ARG A 340 -12.18 4.48 19.63
N PRO A 341 -12.09 5.71 20.16
CA PRO A 341 -13.27 6.55 20.41
C PRO A 341 -14.11 6.74 19.14
N GLY A 342 -15.43 6.75 19.28
CA GLY A 342 -16.36 6.84 18.16
C GLY A 342 -16.58 5.54 17.39
N TRP A 343 -16.00 4.42 17.86
CA TRP A 343 -16.16 3.09 17.27
C TRP A 343 -16.68 2.07 18.29
N LEU A 344 -17.47 1.13 17.77
CA LEU A 344 -17.73 -0.15 18.39
C LEU A 344 -16.78 -1.19 17.78
N THR A 345 -15.92 -1.79 18.58
CA THR A 345 -14.97 -2.82 18.14
C THR A 345 -15.45 -4.21 18.54
N VAL A 346 -15.64 -5.13 17.59
CA VAL A 346 -16.11 -6.49 17.86
C VAL A 346 -15.12 -7.48 17.28
N GLY A 347 -14.62 -8.40 18.10
CA GLY A 347 -13.65 -9.38 17.63
C GLY A 347 -13.34 -10.48 18.64
N PRO A 348 -12.87 -11.65 18.17
CA PRO A 348 -12.59 -12.79 19.05
C PRO A 348 -11.33 -12.60 19.90
N GLU A 349 -10.41 -11.75 19.44
CA GLU A 349 -9.10 -11.51 20.07
C GLU A 349 -9.09 -10.38 21.10
N LEU A 350 -10.24 -9.74 21.35
CA LEU A 350 -10.38 -8.78 22.43
C LEU A 350 -10.17 -9.48 23.78
N THR A 351 -9.51 -8.81 24.72
CA THR A 351 -9.28 -9.37 26.06
C THR A 351 -10.48 -9.20 26.98
N ASN A 352 -11.30 -8.17 26.76
CA ASN A 352 -12.44 -7.81 27.61
C ASN A 352 -13.62 -7.27 26.78
N SER A 353 -14.74 -6.97 27.44
CA SER A 353 -15.95 -6.38 26.84
C SER A 353 -16.53 -5.29 27.75
N ASN A 354 -16.97 -4.18 27.16
CA ASN A 354 -17.74 -3.13 27.85
C ASN A 354 -19.03 -2.74 27.10
N PHE A 355 -19.33 -3.40 25.97
CA PHE A 355 -20.47 -3.05 25.13
C PHE A 355 -21.81 -3.30 25.85
N ASN A 356 -22.66 -2.28 25.81
CA ASN A 356 -24.06 -2.36 26.20
C ASN A 356 -24.90 -1.69 25.10
N ALA A 357 -25.80 -2.46 24.47
CA ALA A 357 -26.53 -2.02 23.29
C ALA A 357 -27.48 -0.85 23.57
N GLU A 358 -28.14 -0.83 24.74
CA GLU A 358 -29.05 0.24 25.14
C GLU A 358 -28.27 1.54 25.36
N LEU A 359 -27.18 1.48 26.14
CA LEU A 359 -26.30 2.62 26.37
C LEU A 359 -25.69 3.13 25.05
N TYR A 360 -25.26 2.24 24.17
CA TYR A 360 -24.69 2.63 22.87
C TYR A 360 -25.69 3.45 22.05
N GLN A 361 -26.96 3.04 22.02
CA GLN A 361 -28.01 3.76 21.31
C GLN A 361 -28.25 5.17 21.87
N THR A 362 -28.12 5.37 23.19
CA THR A 362 -28.32 6.70 23.80
C THR A 362 -27.36 7.76 23.26
N TYR A 363 -26.14 7.40 22.83
CA TYR A 363 -25.18 8.36 22.26
C TYR A 363 -25.65 9.01 20.94
N PHE A 364 -26.62 8.40 20.27
CA PHE A 364 -27.10 8.81 18.95
C PHE A 364 -28.56 9.32 18.98
N ALA A 365 -29.19 9.36 20.17
CA ALA A 365 -30.57 9.80 20.33
C ALA A 365 -30.79 11.26 19.90
N GLU A 366 -29.83 12.15 20.17
CA GLU A 366 -29.90 13.56 19.79
C GLU A 366 -29.49 13.80 18.33
N ALA A 367 -28.41 13.14 17.89
CA ALA A 367 -27.87 13.29 16.54
C ALA A 367 -27.12 12.04 16.08
N THR A 368 -27.49 11.51 14.92
CA THR A 368 -26.83 10.35 14.30
C THR A 368 -25.61 10.72 13.45
N ALA A 369 -25.46 12.01 13.10
CA ALA A 369 -24.33 12.56 12.35
C ALA A 369 -23.56 13.58 13.20
N THR A 370 -22.28 13.79 12.88
CA THR A 370 -21.40 14.75 13.55
C THR A 370 -21.79 16.22 13.28
N GLY A 371 -22.62 16.47 12.26
CA GLY A 371 -22.89 17.81 11.76
C GLY A 371 -21.69 18.39 11.03
N CYS A 372 -21.69 19.71 10.81
CA CYS A 372 -20.57 20.39 10.17
C CYS A 372 -20.51 21.86 10.61
N THR A 373 -19.31 22.39 10.82
CA THR A 373 -19.13 23.81 11.13
C THR A 373 -19.10 24.64 9.84
N SER A 374 -19.49 25.91 9.92
CA SER A 374 -19.42 26.84 8.78
C SER A 374 -18.01 26.94 8.20
N ARG A 375 -16.97 26.86 9.04
CA ARG A 375 -15.57 26.89 8.60
C ARG A 375 -15.18 25.65 7.81
N ILE A 376 -15.57 24.45 8.25
CA ILE A 376 -15.36 23.21 7.49
C ILE A 376 -16.12 23.27 6.17
N GLU A 377 -17.37 23.75 6.18
CA GLU A 377 -18.16 23.92 4.95
C GLU A 377 -17.51 24.86 3.94
N MET A 378 -16.80 25.91 4.38
CA MET A 378 -16.09 26.82 3.48
C MET A 378 -14.80 26.21 2.90
N LEU A 379 -14.11 25.36 3.66
CA LEU A 379 -12.82 24.81 3.28
C LEU A 379 -12.92 23.49 2.50
N ARG A 380 -13.97 22.69 2.74
CA ARG A 380 -14.09 21.37 2.12
C ARG A 380 -14.29 21.45 0.60
N PRO A 381 -13.80 20.47 -0.16
CA PRO A 381 -14.05 20.39 -1.60
C PRO A 381 -15.55 20.28 -1.92
N LYS A 382 -16.01 21.05 -2.90
CA LYS A 382 -17.40 21.09 -3.38
C LYS A 382 -17.45 21.21 -4.89
N SER A 383 -18.51 20.69 -5.50
CA SER A 383 -18.76 20.91 -6.92
C SER A 383 -18.95 22.41 -7.20
N PRO A 384 -18.41 22.93 -8.33
CA PRO A 384 -18.71 24.28 -8.76
C PRO A 384 -20.23 24.49 -8.92
N PRO A 385 -20.73 25.73 -8.75
CA PRO A 385 -22.11 26.04 -9.07
C PRO A 385 -22.43 25.58 -10.50
N PRO A 386 -23.58 24.93 -10.76
CA PRO A 386 -23.96 24.61 -12.12
C PRO A 386 -23.99 25.91 -12.91
N ASN A 387 -23.21 25.98 -14.00
CA ASN A 387 -23.23 27.13 -14.89
C ASN A 387 -24.69 27.42 -15.22
N SER A 388 -25.22 28.52 -14.68
CA SER A 388 -26.43 29.10 -15.18
C SER A 388 -26.10 29.43 -16.62
N LYS A 389 -26.53 28.58 -17.55
CA LYS A 389 -26.61 28.98 -18.95
C LYS A 389 -27.44 30.25 -18.89
N VAL A 390 -26.76 31.38 -19.02
CA VAL A 390 -27.30 32.62 -19.53
C VAL A 390 -28.31 32.17 -20.57
N LEU A 391 -29.59 32.51 -20.36
CA LEU A 391 -30.59 32.46 -21.40
C LEU A 391 -30.08 33.38 -22.52
N ARG A 392 -29.15 32.89 -23.35
CA ARG A 392 -28.89 33.47 -24.66
C ARG A 392 -30.18 33.18 -25.42
N GLY A 393 -30.93 34.24 -25.59
CA GLY A 393 -32.29 34.23 -26.11
C GLY A 393 -32.44 33.26 -27.27
N ARG A 394 -33.46 32.41 -27.14
CA ARG A 394 -34.40 32.02 -28.19
C ARG A 394 -33.90 32.37 -29.61
N GLY A 395 -32.91 31.64 -30.08
CA GLY A 395 -32.56 31.60 -31.50
C GLY A 395 -33.76 31.01 -32.23
N ARG A 396 -34.44 31.84 -33.01
CA ARG A 396 -35.55 31.46 -33.90
C ARG A 396 -35.22 30.13 -34.59
N GLY A 397 -36.07 29.14 -34.35
CA GLY A 397 -36.07 27.91 -35.13
C GLY A 397 -36.24 28.26 -36.60
N PHE A 398 -35.30 27.83 -37.43
CA PHE A 398 -35.52 27.69 -38.85
C PHE A 398 -36.60 26.61 -39.07
N PRO A 399 -37.69 26.89 -39.81
CA PRO A 399 -38.64 25.84 -40.15
C PRO A 399 -37.97 24.92 -41.17
N ARG A 400 -37.68 23.66 -40.77
CA ARG A 400 -37.38 22.60 -41.72
C ARG A 400 -38.62 22.36 -42.58
N GLY A 401 -38.56 22.82 -43.82
CA GLY A 401 -39.55 22.55 -44.85
C GLY A 401 -39.74 21.04 -45.02
N ARG A 402 -41.01 20.61 -45.03
CA ARG A 402 -41.45 19.29 -45.46
C ARG A 402 -41.03 19.07 -46.92
N GLY A 403 -40.13 18.14 -47.18
CA GLY A 403 -39.97 17.53 -48.49
C GLY A 403 -41.03 16.44 -48.66
N ARG A 404 -41.90 16.60 -49.69
CA ARG A 404 -42.78 15.55 -50.21
C ARG A 404 -42.08 14.83 -51.40
N PRO A 405 -42.56 13.63 -51.80
CA PRO A 405 -41.75 12.57 -52.39
C PRO A 405 -41.65 12.65 -53.92
N ARG A 406 -40.63 11.98 -54.46
CA ARG A 406 -40.67 11.26 -55.73
C ARG A 406 -39.94 9.94 -55.57
#